data_AF-A0A444HQU3-F1
#
_entry.id   AF-A0A444HQU3-F1
#
_cell.length_a   1.000
_cell.length_b   1.000
_cell.length_c   1.000
_cell.angle_alpha   90.00
_cell.angle_beta   90.00
_cell.angle_gamma   90.00
#
_symmetry.space_group_name_H-M   'P 1'
#
loop_
_entity.id
_entity.type
_entity.pdbx_description
1 polymer ?
#
loop_
_entity_poly.entity_id
_entity_poly.type
_entity_poly.pdbx_seq_one_letter_code
_entity_poly.pdbx_strand_id
1 'polypeptide(L)'
;MSQLFRWRRELCQISAPSVPQLVPVEVVEALPAPAVSAEPPPVSRSRKKASMVMIELGGGRRLRVESHIDTDALGRILDVLERR
;
A
#
# COMPACT_ATOMS: atom_id res chain seq x y z
N MET A 1 6.37 -26.09 25.44
CA MET A 1 6.50 -24.66 25.05
C MET A 1 5.43 -24.34 24.02
N SER A 2 4.59 -23.32 24.23
CA SER A 2 3.49 -22.99 23.32
C SER A 2 4.00 -22.33 22.02
N GLN A 3 3.31 -22.54 20.90
CA GLN A 3 3.67 -21.98 19.60
C GLN A 3 3.70 -20.44 19.61
N LEU A 4 2.79 -19.82 20.34
CA LEU A 4 2.74 -18.37 20.57
C LEU A 4 4.04 -17.83 21.19
N PHE A 5 4.64 -18.57 22.12
CA PHE A 5 5.88 -18.15 22.76
C PHE A 5 7.05 -18.18 21.77
N ARG A 6 7.13 -19.22 20.93
CA ARG A 6 8.13 -19.31 19.85
C ARG A 6 8.00 -18.17 18.86
N TRP A 7 6.81 -17.90 18.36
CA TRP A 7 6.60 -16.84 17.37
C TRP A 7 6.90 -15.44 17.91
N ARG A 8 6.51 -15.14 19.15
CA ARG A 8 6.86 -13.86 19.77
C ARG A 8 8.37 -13.66 19.84
N ARG A 9 9.10 -14.70 20.26
CA ARG A 9 10.56 -14.65 20.34
C ARG A 9 11.21 -14.52 18.95
N GLU A 10 10.76 -15.29 17.98
CA GLU A 10 11.38 -15.32 16.65
C GLU A 10 11.07 -14.07 15.83
N LEU A 11 9.87 -13.50 15.95
CA LEU A 11 9.38 -12.44 15.05
C LEU A 11 9.37 -11.04 15.68
N CYS A 12 9.15 -10.92 16.99
CA CYS A 12 9.11 -9.61 17.65
C CYS A 12 10.47 -9.13 18.15
N GLN A 13 11.53 -9.95 18.06
CA GLN A 13 12.91 -9.50 18.35
C GLN A 13 13.44 -8.54 17.28
N ILE A 14 12.82 -8.49 16.10
CA ILE A 14 13.31 -7.70 14.97
C ILE A 14 12.53 -6.38 14.90
N SER A 15 13.30 -5.29 15.00
CA SER A 15 12.94 -3.90 14.74
C SER A 15 12.21 -3.13 15.84
N ALA A 16 12.98 -2.45 16.68
CA ALA A 16 12.67 -1.05 16.91
C ALA A 16 12.97 -0.33 15.57
N PRO A 17 12.01 0.32 14.91
CA PRO A 17 12.30 1.07 13.69
C PRO A 17 13.27 2.20 14.05
N SER A 18 14.41 2.25 13.37
CA SER A 18 15.32 3.39 13.42
C SER A 18 14.52 4.61 12.95
N VAL A 19 14.23 5.52 13.87
CA VAL A 19 13.54 6.77 13.54
C VAL A 19 14.54 7.62 12.75
N PRO A 20 14.26 7.96 11.48
CA PRO A 20 15.18 8.78 10.71
C PRO A 20 15.22 10.19 11.32
N GLN A 21 16.43 10.67 11.63
CA GLN A 21 16.62 12.02 12.18
C GLN A 21 16.52 13.05 11.05
N LEU A 22 15.52 13.92 11.10
CA LEU A 22 15.32 15.01 10.15
C LEU A 22 15.87 16.31 10.72
N VAL A 23 16.52 17.12 9.88
CA VAL A 23 17.06 18.44 10.25
C VAL A 23 16.22 19.52 9.55
N PRO A 24 15.68 20.51 10.27
CA PRO A 24 14.94 21.61 9.66
C PRO A 24 15.83 22.49 8.78
N VAL A 25 15.32 22.91 7.63
CA VAL A 25 15.95 23.91 6.75
C VAL A 25 15.00 25.10 6.63
N GLU A 26 15.48 26.29 6.96
CA GLU A 26 14.72 27.54 6.80
C GLU A 26 14.84 28.03 5.36
N VAL A 27 13.69 28.29 4.72
CA VAL A 27 13.62 28.81 3.34
C VAL A 27 13.31 30.29 3.40
N VAL A 28 14.22 31.13 2.90
CA VAL A 28 14.01 32.58 2.78
C VAL A 28 13.31 32.88 1.45
N GLU A 29 12.23 33.66 1.51
CA GLU A 29 11.37 33.99 0.37
C GLU A 29 12.13 34.84 -0.66
N ALA A 30 12.27 34.35 -1.89
CA ALA A 30 12.81 35.11 -3.00
C ALA A 30 11.72 36.00 -3.64
N LEU A 31 12.10 37.23 -4.02
CA LEU A 31 11.25 38.32 -4.56
C LEU A 31 10.27 37.87 -5.67
N PRO A 32 9.06 38.47 -5.79
CA PRO A 32 8.03 37.95 -6.69
C PRO A 32 8.39 38.21 -8.15
N ALA A 33 8.52 37.12 -8.92
CA ALA A 33 8.67 37.15 -10.37
C ALA A 33 7.33 37.50 -11.05
N PRO A 34 7.35 38.14 -12.24
CA PRO A 34 6.14 38.52 -12.97
C PRO A 34 5.27 37.31 -13.31
N ALA A 35 3.95 37.48 -13.22
CA ALA A 35 2.93 36.45 -13.41
C ALA A 35 2.91 35.89 -14.85
N VAL A 36 3.88 35.05 -15.17
CA VAL A 36 3.71 33.98 -16.16
C VAL A 36 2.80 32.96 -15.52
N SER A 37 1.68 32.67 -16.20
CA SER A 37 0.71 31.64 -15.83
C SER A 37 1.48 30.41 -15.38
N ALA A 38 1.44 30.16 -14.07
CA ALA A 38 2.14 29.09 -13.42
C ALA A 38 1.57 27.80 -14.00
N GLU A 39 2.32 27.16 -14.91
CA GLU A 39 2.12 25.75 -15.16
C GLU A 39 2.37 25.06 -13.81
N PRO A 40 1.35 24.44 -13.22
CA PRO A 40 1.53 23.80 -11.92
C PRO A 40 2.63 22.75 -12.08
N PRO A 41 3.58 22.63 -11.13
CA PRO A 41 4.50 21.50 -11.13
C PRO A 41 3.65 20.23 -11.27
N PRO A 42 4.06 19.24 -12.10
CA PRO A 42 3.24 18.07 -12.34
C PRO A 42 2.86 17.51 -10.97
N VAL A 43 1.58 17.65 -10.63
CA VAL A 43 1.00 17.14 -9.39
C VAL A 43 1.50 15.71 -9.33
N SER A 44 2.26 15.40 -8.28
CA SER A 44 2.72 14.04 -8.01
C SER A 44 1.45 13.22 -7.88
N ARG A 45 0.97 12.68 -9.01
CA ARG A 45 -0.18 11.80 -9.06
C ARG A 45 0.21 10.72 -8.09
N SER A 46 -0.46 10.69 -6.94
CA SER A 46 -0.24 9.64 -5.96
C SER A 46 -0.46 8.38 -6.76
N ARG A 47 0.63 7.67 -7.06
CA ARG A 47 0.56 6.42 -7.77
C ARG A 47 -0.19 5.57 -6.78
N LYS A 48 -1.51 5.44 -6.96
CA LYS A 48 -2.34 4.52 -6.19
C LYS A 48 -1.63 3.19 -6.43
N LYS A 49 -0.79 2.80 -5.46
CA LYS A 49 0.01 1.59 -5.58
C LYS A 49 -1.04 0.52 -5.70
N ALA A 50 -1.15 -0.12 -6.87
CA ALA A 50 -2.05 -1.24 -7.07
C ALA A 50 -1.62 -2.28 -6.02
N SER A 51 -2.34 -2.28 -4.90
CA SER A 51 -2.09 -3.20 -3.81
C SER A 51 -2.79 -4.48 -4.17
N MET A 52 -2.20 -5.58 -3.75
CA MET A 52 -2.57 -6.87 -4.24
C MET A 52 -3.13 -7.68 -3.09
N VAL A 53 -4.35 -8.13 -3.28
CA VAL A 53 -5.13 -8.87 -2.31
C VAL A 53 -5.07 -10.35 -2.69
N MET A 54 -4.76 -11.19 -1.72
CA MET A 54 -4.90 -12.64 -1.87
C MET A 54 -6.14 -13.09 -1.10
N ILE A 55 -7.01 -13.81 -1.79
CA ILE A 55 -8.24 -14.38 -1.25
C ILE A 55 -8.05 -15.90 -1.23
N GLU A 56 -8.07 -16.48 -0.05
CA GLU A 56 -8.07 -17.94 0.12
C GLU A 56 -9.48 -18.47 -0.15
N LEU A 57 -9.59 -19.42 -1.06
CA LEU A 57 -10.82 -20.14 -1.36
C LEU A 57 -10.76 -21.53 -0.72
N GLY A 58 -11.92 -22.17 -0.60
CA GLY A 58 -11.99 -23.57 -0.19
C GLY A 58 -11.13 -24.49 -1.06
N GLY A 59 -10.65 -25.59 -0.48
CA GLY A 59 -9.85 -26.59 -1.19
C GLY A 59 -8.38 -26.20 -1.43
N GLY A 60 -7.85 -25.22 -0.67
CA GLY A 60 -6.46 -24.77 -0.79
C GLY A 60 -6.18 -23.92 -2.04
N ARG A 61 -7.24 -23.43 -2.69
CA ARG A 61 -7.16 -22.55 -3.86
C ARG A 61 -6.98 -21.10 -3.42
N ARG A 62 -6.29 -20.30 -4.23
CA ARG A 62 -5.99 -18.90 -3.92
C ARG A 62 -6.25 -18.02 -5.14
N LEU A 63 -6.93 -16.90 -4.92
CA LEU A 63 -7.20 -15.89 -5.94
C LEU A 63 -6.44 -14.61 -5.60
N ARG A 64 -5.65 -14.12 -6.57
CA ARG A 64 -4.85 -12.90 -6.42
C ARG A 64 -5.48 -11.80 -7.27
N VAL A 65 -5.82 -10.69 -6.63
CA VAL A 65 -6.61 -9.62 -7.23
C VAL A 65 -6.02 -8.25 -6.89
N GLU A 66 -6.11 -7.30 -7.80
CA GLU A 66 -5.71 -5.92 -7.53
C GLU A 66 -6.79 -5.21 -6.71
N SER A 67 -6.37 -4.26 -5.86
CA SER A 67 -7.27 -3.56 -4.93
C SER A 67 -8.28 -2.62 -5.59
N HIS A 68 -8.15 -2.37 -6.89
CA HIS A 68 -9.05 -1.53 -7.67
C HIS A 68 -9.95 -2.33 -8.62
N ILE A 69 -10.07 -3.64 -8.41
CA ILE A 69 -11.02 -4.45 -9.16
C ILE A 69 -12.46 -3.99 -8.88
N ASP A 70 -13.31 -4.09 -9.90
CA ASP A 70 -14.74 -3.95 -9.75
C ASP A 70 -15.32 -5.09 -8.88
N THR A 71 -16.10 -4.73 -7.87
CA THR A 71 -16.64 -5.69 -6.90
C THR A 71 -17.70 -6.61 -7.51
N ASP A 72 -18.47 -6.15 -8.48
CA ASP A 72 -19.49 -6.95 -9.15
C ASP A 72 -18.84 -7.98 -10.07
N ALA A 73 -17.79 -7.58 -10.79
CA ALA A 73 -16.97 -8.47 -11.59
C ALA A 73 -16.29 -9.53 -10.72
N LEU A 74 -15.72 -9.14 -9.58
CA LEU A 74 -15.13 -10.08 -8.61
C LEU A 74 -16.18 -11.08 -8.11
N GLY A 75 -17.39 -10.62 -7.77
CA GLY A 75 -18.49 -11.49 -7.35
C GLY A 75 -18.88 -12.54 -8.40
N ARG A 76 -18.98 -12.14 -9.67
CA ARG A 76 -19.25 -13.07 -10.79
C ARG A 76 -18.14 -14.11 -10.96
N ILE A 77 -16.88 -13.71 -10.80
CA ILE A 77 -15.74 -14.62 -10.89
C ILE A 77 -15.81 -15.66 -9.75
N LEU A 78 -16.12 -15.23 -8.54
CA LEU A 78 -16.24 -16.12 -7.39
C LEU A 78 -17.38 -17.14 -7.58
N ASP A 79 -18.55 -16.73 -8.05
CA ASP A 79 -19.67 -17.65 -8.35
C ASP A 79 -19.28 -18.75 -9.36
N VAL A 80 -18.53 -18.38 -10.41
CA VAL A 80 -18.04 -19.36 -11.40
C VAL A 80 -17.02 -20.33 -10.79
N LEU A 81 -16.17 -19.85 -9.87
CA LEU A 81 -15.16 -20.68 -9.20
C LEU A 81 -15.75 -21.62 -8.14
N GLU A 82 -16.84 -21.24 -7.48
CA GLU A 82 -17.55 -22.08 -6.51
C GLU A 82 -18.22 -23.30 -7.16
N ARG A 83 -18.63 -23.18 -8.43
CA ARG A 83 -19.29 -24.26 -9.19
C ARG A 83 -18.32 -25.33 -9.75
N ARG A 84 -17.02 -25.17 -9.52
CA ARG A 84 -15.96 -26.08 -10.00
C ARG A 84 -15.24 -26.74 -8.85
#